data_AF-D3BAR2-F1
#
_entry.id   AF-D3BAR2-F1
#
_cell.length_a   1.000
_cell.length_b   1.000
_cell.length_c   1.000
_cell.angle_alpha   90.00
_cell.angle_beta   90.00
_cell.angle_gamma   90.00
#
_symmetry.space_group_name_H-M   'P 1'
#
loop_
_entity.id
_entity.type
_entity.pdbx_description
1 polymer ?
#
loop_
_entity_poly.entity_id
_entity_poly.type
_entity_poly.pdbx_seq_one_letter_code
_entity_poly.pdbx_strand_id
1 'polypeptide(L)'
;MVIITVQFIRDSSYSFQIEVEENYSVGDLKQKIEYHHGLLADDTRIIVAGKGLGDHHFKEMGDTFINLSHLLLSNIVKYLHSNHDKIIFSLVCRRWFYEKDKYLCLKNMKGYHRQNLNKQNYNLTSFNHQLSAIEYRKSKKYIFYKDDTQDDLDYIEIEDQMKKIIFQSRDDEYLYLSQSFRDRLARSNIDTLEIHCVLKIKFDQFPSNIKKMSIFRHYCSTDFKWLPESLESLTLLYHYKTIVSPFTSTLRHLEFSETFAHQINISLLPPLLEVLICFKATFIATPSTDGSKQDLPSSLTRLSVHAKYLPLLRNLGALRDLKLLFTYNEENQLRHGDLPSTITKLKFVEITGQLWSDALALPEIRHLEFINSNLTFGKNVFSHLDRLESLIFNGVSCRHSIELVSNV
;
A
#
# COMPACT_ATOMS: atom_id res chain seq x y z
N MET A 1 35.56 3.99 -30.82
CA MET A 1 34.52 3.20 -31.55
C MET A 1 34.46 1.80 -30.95
N VAL A 2 33.33 1.41 -30.38
CA VAL A 2 33.13 0.20 -29.58
C VAL A 2 32.03 -0.64 -30.21
N ILE A 3 32.26 -1.95 -30.36
CA ILE A 3 31.24 -2.88 -30.88
C ILE A 3 30.54 -3.54 -29.69
N ILE A 4 29.23 -3.34 -29.56
CA ILE A 4 28.42 -3.90 -28.48
C ILE A 4 27.51 -5.00 -29.05
N THR A 5 27.50 -6.17 -28.42
CA THR A 5 26.54 -7.25 -28.73
C THR A 5 25.29 -7.08 -27.86
N VAL A 6 24.13 -6.93 -28.51
CA VAL A 6 22.83 -6.78 -27.85
C VAL A 6 22.04 -8.08 -28.00
N GLN A 7 21.48 -8.59 -26.91
CA GLN A 7 20.66 -9.82 -26.88
C GLN A 7 19.32 -9.56 -26.20
N PHE A 8 18.23 -10.05 -26.78
CA PHE A 8 16.87 -9.80 -26.29
C PHE A 8 16.36 -10.89 -25.35
N ILE A 9 15.65 -10.49 -24.29
CA ILE A 9 15.13 -11.41 -23.27
C ILE A 9 13.99 -12.29 -23.80
N ARG A 10 13.22 -11.82 -24.80
CA ARG A 10 12.06 -12.59 -25.31
C ARG A 10 12.43 -13.71 -26.29
N ASP A 11 13.62 -13.64 -26.89
CA ASP A 11 14.10 -14.66 -27.82
C ASP A 11 15.63 -14.77 -27.70
N SER A 12 16.11 -15.71 -26.89
CA SER A 12 17.53 -15.89 -26.58
C SER A 12 18.38 -16.28 -27.79
N SER A 13 17.76 -16.56 -28.95
CA SER A 13 18.43 -16.93 -30.19
C SER A 13 18.82 -15.73 -31.07
N TYR A 14 18.27 -14.53 -30.80
CA TYR A 14 18.55 -13.33 -31.60
C TYR A 14 19.53 -12.38 -30.88
N SER A 15 20.71 -12.21 -31.47
CA SER A 15 21.71 -11.25 -31.03
C SER A 15 22.31 -10.53 -32.24
N PHE A 16 22.62 -9.26 -32.10
CA PHE A 16 23.30 -8.49 -33.15
C PHE A 16 24.32 -7.52 -32.56
N GLN A 17 25.25 -7.07 -33.41
CA GLN A 17 26.34 -6.18 -33.05
C GLN A 17 26.06 -4.77 -33.54
N ILE A 18 26.34 -3.78 -32.70
CA ILE A 18 26.18 -2.36 -33.02
C ILE A 18 27.49 -1.64 -32.79
N GLU A 19 27.89 -0.85 -33.77
CA GLU A 19 29.01 0.08 -33.65
C GLU A 19 28.58 1.37 -32.96
N VAL A 20 29.25 1.68 -31.85
CA VAL A 20 28.94 2.81 -30.97
C VAL A 20 30.15 3.74 -30.87
N GLU A 21 29.91 5.05 -30.96
CA GLU A 21 30.94 6.07 -30.77
C GLU A 21 30.95 6.58 -29.33
N GLU A 22 32.07 7.16 -28.90
CA GLU A 22 32.37 7.46 -27.49
C GLU A 22 31.45 8.50 -26.84
N ASN A 23 30.70 9.25 -27.63
CA ASN A 23 29.80 10.32 -27.21
C ASN A 23 28.31 9.97 -27.30
N TYR A 24 27.95 8.72 -27.61
CA TYR A 24 26.55 8.33 -27.76
C TYR A 24 25.83 8.29 -26.40
N SER A 25 24.71 8.99 -26.30
CA SER A 25 23.79 8.86 -25.17
C SER A 25 22.92 7.59 -25.29
N VAL A 26 22.25 7.23 -24.19
CA VAL A 26 21.27 6.13 -24.20
C VAL A 26 20.12 6.39 -25.19
N GLY A 27 19.78 7.65 -25.43
CA GLY A 27 18.80 8.04 -26.45
C GLY A 27 19.28 7.72 -27.87
N ASP A 28 20.55 8.03 -28.17
CA ASP A 28 21.16 7.80 -29.48
C ASP A 28 21.30 6.31 -29.80
N LEU A 29 21.61 5.50 -28.78
CA LEU A 29 21.64 4.04 -28.90
C LEU A 29 20.26 3.45 -29.19
N LYS A 30 19.21 3.95 -28.53
CA LYS A 30 17.82 3.52 -28.77
C LYS A 30 17.38 3.84 -30.20
N GLN A 31 17.65 5.07 -30.67
CA GLN A 31 17.35 5.46 -32.04
C GLN A 31 18.10 4.62 -33.08
N LYS A 32 19.37 4.29 -32.84
CA LYS A 32 20.16 3.48 -33.79
C LYS A 32 19.69 2.02 -33.86
N ILE A 33 19.26 1.46 -32.73
CA ILE A 33 18.62 0.13 -32.66
C ILE A 33 17.29 0.12 -33.43
N GLU A 34 16.46 1.14 -33.20
CA GLU A 34 15.16 1.29 -33.85
C GLU A 34 15.30 1.49 -35.36
N TYR A 35 16.26 2.31 -35.80
CA TYR A 35 16.53 2.61 -37.20
C TYR A 35 17.03 1.38 -38.00
N HIS A 36 17.94 0.58 -37.44
CA HIS A 36 18.52 -0.55 -38.17
C HIS A 36 17.74 -1.86 -38.04
N HIS A 37 16.96 -2.04 -36.97
CA HIS A 37 16.30 -3.32 -36.68
C HIS A 37 14.79 -3.23 -36.51
N GLY A 38 14.19 -2.03 -36.60
CA GLY A 38 12.74 -1.84 -36.70
C GLY A 38 11.94 -2.20 -35.44
N LEU A 39 12.55 -2.11 -34.25
CA LEU A 39 11.93 -2.54 -32.99
C LEU A 39 11.33 -1.34 -32.23
N LEU A 40 10.01 -1.30 -32.07
CA LEU A 40 9.27 -0.29 -31.31
C LEU A 40 9.58 -0.38 -29.80
N ALA A 41 9.84 0.77 -29.19
CA ALA A 41 10.59 0.92 -27.94
C ALA A 41 9.83 0.63 -26.62
N ASP A 42 8.60 0.14 -26.63
CA ASP A 42 7.78 0.20 -25.40
C ASP A 42 7.77 -1.06 -24.52
N ASP A 43 8.33 -2.21 -24.93
CA ASP A 43 8.24 -3.43 -24.10
C ASP A 43 9.52 -4.29 -24.02
N THR A 44 10.65 -3.79 -24.49
CA THR A 44 11.86 -4.62 -24.62
C THR A 44 12.91 -4.28 -23.56
N ARG A 45 13.06 -5.18 -22.57
CA ARG A 45 14.13 -5.12 -21.56
C ARG A 45 15.46 -5.53 -22.19
N ILE A 46 16.44 -4.63 -22.17
CA ILE A 46 17.78 -4.84 -22.72
C ILE A 46 18.72 -5.31 -21.61
N ILE A 47 19.47 -6.39 -21.82
CA ILE A 47 20.62 -6.76 -20.99
C ILE A 47 21.87 -6.40 -21.77
N VAL A 48 22.67 -5.48 -21.24
CA VAL A 48 23.99 -5.16 -21.79
C VAL A 48 25.00 -6.04 -21.05
N ALA A 49 25.58 -7.02 -21.77
CA ALA A 49 26.69 -7.82 -21.27
C ALA A 49 27.95 -7.49 -22.06
N GLY A 50 28.81 -6.64 -21.50
CA GLY A 50 30.12 -6.36 -22.09
C GLY A 50 31.08 -7.52 -21.81
N LYS A 51 31.55 -8.21 -22.85
CA LYS A 51 32.73 -9.08 -22.75
C LYS A 51 33.84 -8.52 -23.64
N GLY A 52 34.83 -7.92 -22.97
CA GLY A 52 36.17 -7.65 -23.50
C GLY A 52 36.30 -6.39 -24.38
N LEU A 53 36.97 -5.36 -23.84
CA LEU A 53 38.12 -4.60 -24.39
C LEU A 53 38.14 -3.13 -23.89
N GLY A 54 39.23 -2.75 -23.18
CA GLY A 54 39.68 -1.36 -22.91
C GLY A 54 38.87 -0.52 -21.89
N ASP A 55 38.82 -0.77 -20.59
CA ASP A 55 39.79 -0.76 -19.48
C ASP A 55 39.93 0.53 -18.62
N HIS A 56 39.18 1.62 -18.86
CA HIS A 56 39.08 2.69 -17.84
C HIS A 56 37.66 3.24 -17.55
N HIS A 57 36.88 3.72 -18.53
CA HIS A 57 35.56 4.34 -18.22
C HIS A 57 34.39 3.36 -18.01
N PHE A 58 34.38 2.19 -18.69
CA PHE A 58 33.37 1.16 -18.40
C PHE A 58 33.60 0.45 -17.06
N LYS A 59 34.85 0.45 -16.57
CA LYS A 59 35.19 -0.01 -15.24
C LYS A 59 34.52 0.86 -14.19
N GLU A 60 34.56 2.18 -14.35
CA GLU A 60 33.86 3.14 -13.48
C GLU A 60 32.33 2.95 -13.49
N MET A 61 31.71 2.75 -14.66
CA MET A 61 30.25 2.58 -14.76
C MET A 61 29.78 1.24 -14.18
N GLY A 62 30.49 0.14 -14.48
CA GLY A 62 30.24 -1.17 -13.89
C GLY A 62 30.48 -1.20 -12.39
N ASP A 63 31.55 -0.53 -11.92
CA ASP A 63 31.86 -0.39 -10.50
C ASP A 63 30.80 0.45 -9.78
N THR A 64 30.24 1.49 -10.42
CA THR A 64 29.17 2.30 -9.83
C THR A 64 27.91 1.47 -9.57
N PHE A 65 27.50 0.63 -10.51
CA PHE A 65 26.35 -0.26 -10.32
C PHE A 65 26.63 -1.39 -9.34
N ILE A 66 27.78 -2.09 -9.46
CA ILE A 66 28.15 -3.16 -8.53
C ILE A 66 28.24 -2.64 -7.09
N ASN A 67 28.59 -1.35 -6.92
CA ASN A 67 28.76 -0.73 -5.61
C ASN A 67 27.53 -0.09 -4.97
N LEU A 68 26.34 -0.25 -5.56
CA LEU A 68 25.09 0.23 -4.95
C LEU A 68 24.91 -0.25 -3.51
N SER A 69 24.40 0.65 -2.65
CA SER A 69 24.10 0.33 -1.25
C SER A 69 22.97 -0.70 -1.15
N HIS A 70 22.94 -1.47 -0.06
CA HIS A 70 21.85 -2.43 0.18
C HIS A 70 20.46 -1.78 0.23
N LEU A 71 20.38 -0.51 0.62
CA LEU A 71 19.13 0.25 0.63
C LEU A 71 18.61 0.48 -0.80
N LEU A 72 19.49 0.91 -1.71
CA LEU A 72 19.16 1.11 -3.13
C LEU A 72 18.83 -0.22 -3.81
N LEU A 73 19.66 -1.26 -3.57
CA LEU A 73 19.40 -2.60 -4.08
C LEU A 73 18.05 -3.15 -3.58
N SER A 74 17.70 -2.93 -2.31
CA SER A 74 16.41 -3.34 -1.76
C SER A 74 15.25 -2.60 -2.44
N ASN A 75 15.40 -1.31 -2.69
CA ASN A 75 14.39 -0.51 -3.40
C ASN A 75 14.21 -0.99 -4.84
N ILE A 76 15.29 -1.24 -5.59
CA ILE A 76 15.24 -1.79 -6.95
C ILE A 76 14.51 -3.15 -6.94
N VAL A 77 14.89 -4.05 -6.03
CA VAL A 77 14.29 -5.38 -5.89
C VAL A 77 12.80 -5.33 -5.54
N LYS A 78 12.29 -4.28 -4.88
CA LYS A 78 10.85 -4.13 -4.59
C LYS A 78 10.00 -3.99 -5.86
N TYR A 79 10.56 -3.40 -6.92
CA TYR A 79 9.90 -3.25 -8.22
C TYR A 79 9.96 -4.53 -9.07
N LEU A 80 10.75 -5.53 -8.68
CA LEU A 80 10.73 -6.85 -9.32
C LEU A 80 9.53 -7.66 -8.81
N HIS A 81 8.64 -8.03 -9.73
CA HIS A 81 7.37 -8.68 -9.40
C HIS A 81 7.50 -10.17 -9.10
N SER A 82 8.33 -10.91 -9.85
CA SER A 82 8.51 -12.35 -9.68
C SER A 82 9.73 -12.69 -8.83
N ASN A 83 9.68 -13.81 -8.10
CA ASN A 83 10.85 -14.33 -7.38
C ASN A 83 11.96 -14.78 -8.33
N HIS A 84 11.61 -15.21 -9.55
CA HIS A 84 12.58 -15.57 -10.57
C HIS A 84 13.45 -14.36 -10.96
N ASP A 85 12.82 -13.22 -11.27
CA ASP A 85 13.54 -11.99 -11.62
C ASP A 85 14.45 -11.53 -10.48
N LYS A 86 14.00 -11.69 -9.24
CA LYS A 86 14.79 -11.35 -8.04
C LYS A 86 16.02 -12.25 -7.88
N ILE A 87 15.85 -13.56 -8.09
CA ILE A 87 16.95 -14.52 -8.04
C ILE A 87 17.94 -14.19 -9.16
N ILE A 88 17.47 -14.01 -10.40
CA ILE A 88 18.31 -13.63 -11.54
C ILE A 88 19.05 -12.33 -11.25
N PHE A 89 18.37 -11.32 -10.71
CA PHE A 89 19.00 -10.05 -10.31
C PHE A 89 20.14 -10.25 -9.32
N SER A 90 19.97 -11.14 -8.34
CA SER A 90 21.05 -11.45 -7.39
C SER A 90 22.23 -12.21 -8.00
N LEU A 91 22.04 -12.86 -9.15
CA LEU A 91 23.07 -13.62 -9.86
C LEU A 91 23.90 -12.76 -10.84
N VAL A 92 23.51 -11.50 -11.06
CA VAL A 92 24.17 -10.58 -12.02
C VAL A 92 25.65 -10.33 -11.67
N CYS A 93 26.00 -10.24 -10.38
CA CYS A 93 27.39 -10.12 -9.98
C CYS A 93 27.69 -10.82 -8.64
N ARG A 94 28.98 -11.09 -8.41
CA ARG A 94 29.47 -11.82 -7.24
C ARG A 94 29.08 -11.16 -5.92
N ARG A 95 29.27 -9.84 -5.79
CA ARG A 95 28.95 -9.09 -4.57
C ARG A 95 27.47 -9.22 -4.23
N TRP A 96 26.60 -8.97 -5.19
CA TRP A 96 25.15 -9.08 -5.04
C TRP A 96 24.74 -10.49 -4.61
N PHE A 97 25.31 -11.53 -5.22
CA PHE A 97 25.02 -12.91 -4.84
C PHE A 97 25.43 -13.27 -3.41
N TYR A 98 26.61 -12.84 -2.94
CA TYR A 98 27.06 -13.13 -1.57
C TYR A 98 26.34 -12.27 -0.52
N GLU A 99 25.95 -11.05 -0.88
CA GLU A 99 25.28 -10.12 0.03
C GLU A 99 23.75 -10.12 -0.07
N LYS A 100 23.18 -11.04 -0.85
CA LYS A 100 21.73 -11.16 -1.10
C LYS A 100 20.88 -11.16 0.17
N ASP A 101 21.36 -11.73 1.28
CA ASP A 101 20.65 -11.72 2.57
C ASP A 101 20.37 -10.31 3.11
N LYS A 102 21.16 -9.31 2.70
CA LYS A 102 21.05 -7.92 3.17
C LYS A 102 20.03 -7.09 2.41
N TYR A 103 19.63 -7.49 1.20
CA TYR A 103 18.76 -6.67 0.34
C TYR A 103 17.67 -7.45 -0.41
N LEU A 104 17.84 -8.75 -0.62
CA LEU A 104 16.94 -9.61 -1.37
C LEU A 104 15.91 -10.25 -0.44
N CYS A 105 14.63 -9.93 -0.65
CA CYS A 105 13.52 -10.60 0.02
C CYS A 105 12.59 -11.24 -1.01
N LEU A 106 12.51 -12.58 -0.97
CA LEU A 106 11.60 -13.37 -1.79
C LEU A 106 10.18 -13.28 -1.21
N LYS A 107 9.17 -13.11 -2.09
CA LYS A 107 7.76 -13.01 -1.71
C LYS A 107 7.15 -14.41 -1.58
N ASN A 108 6.12 -14.54 -0.75
CA ASN A 108 5.38 -15.81 -0.61
C ASN A 108 4.75 -16.19 -1.96
N MET A 109 5.15 -17.32 -2.52
CA MET A 109 4.52 -17.87 -3.72
C MET A 109 3.21 -18.53 -3.28
N LYS A 110 2.05 -17.93 -3.61
CA LYS A 110 0.79 -18.65 -3.50
C LYS A 110 0.89 -19.91 -4.38
N GLY A 111 0.71 -21.10 -3.79
CA GLY A 111 0.60 -22.37 -4.53
C GLY A 111 1.91 -23.08 -4.93
N TYR A 112 3.10 -22.55 -4.66
CA TYR A 112 4.35 -23.29 -4.93
C TYR A 112 4.87 -23.93 -3.65
N HIS A 113 4.63 -25.23 -3.49
CA HIS A 113 5.34 -26.03 -2.51
C HIS A 113 6.85 -25.96 -2.79
N ARG A 114 7.68 -25.97 -1.74
CA ARG A 114 9.15 -26.08 -1.80
C ARG A 114 9.62 -27.18 -2.77
N GLN A 115 8.81 -28.22 -2.93
CA GLN A 115 9.01 -29.33 -3.87
C GLN A 115 8.94 -28.93 -5.36
N ASN A 116 8.21 -27.87 -5.74
CA ASN A 116 8.12 -27.42 -7.14
C ASN A 116 9.30 -26.54 -7.57
N LEU A 117 9.95 -25.82 -6.64
CA LEU A 117 11.18 -25.06 -6.94
C LEU A 117 12.36 -26.00 -7.24
N ASN A 118 12.43 -27.13 -6.53
CA ASN A 118 13.43 -28.17 -6.81
C ASN A 118 13.09 -29.02 -8.05
N LYS A 119 11.82 -29.06 -8.51
CA LYS A 119 11.41 -29.80 -9.73
C LYS A 119 11.73 -29.09 -11.04
N GLN A 120 11.97 -27.77 -11.03
CA GLN A 120 12.25 -26.98 -12.25
C GLN A 120 13.74 -26.66 -12.49
N ASN A 121 14.65 -27.60 -12.22
CA ASN A 121 16.09 -27.54 -12.59
C ASN A 121 17.00 -26.55 -11.83
N TYR A 122 16.55 -25.88 -10.76
CA TYR A 122 17.41 -25.00 -9.95
C TYR A 122 17.61 -25.54 -8.53
N ASN A 123 18.82 -25.99 -8.21
CA ASN A 123 19.23 -26.29 -6.85
C ASN A 123 19.46 -24.97 -6.09
N LEU A 124 18.43 -24.45 -5.42
CA LEU A 124 18.46 -23.16 -4.71
C LEU A 124 19.00 -23.25 -3.28
N THR A 125 19.89 -24.20 -2.98
CA THR A 125 20.50 -24.37 -1.64
C THR A 125 21.15 -23.09 -1.12
N SER A 126 21.72 -22.27 -2.00
CA SER A 126 22.32 -20.97 -1.67
C SER A 126 21.30 -19.91 -1.22
N PHE A 127 20.00 -20.15 -1.41
CA PHE A 127 18.90 -19.28 -0.99
C PHE A 127 18.09 -19.85 0.20
N ASN A 128 18.59 -20.90 0.86
CA ASN A 128 17.89 -21.56 1.96
C ASN A 128 17.55 -20.59 3.11
N HIS A 129 18.40 -19.60 3.39
CA HIS A 129 18.12 -18.63 4.43
C HIS A 129 16.91 -17.75 4.07
N GLN A 130 16.82 -17.24 2.84
CA GLN A 130 15.65 -16.50 2.34
C GLN A 130 14.38 -17.36 2.34
N LEU A 131 14.50 -18.63 1.96
CA LEU A 131 13.38 -19.58 1.95
C LEU A 131 12.90 -19.91 3.37
N SER A 132 13.81 -20.15 4.30
CA SER A 132 13.50 -20.38 5.72
C SER A 132 12.87 -19.16 6.37
N ALA A 133 13.26 -17.94 5.99
CA ALA A 133 12.62 -16.71 6.45
C ALA A 133 11.17 -16.58 5.95
N ILE A 134 10.83 -17.15 4.78
CA ILE A 134 9.43 -17.27 4.34
C ILE A 134 8.66 -18.27 5.21
N GLU A 135 9.26 -19.43 5.50
CA GLU A 135 8.66 -20.47 6.36
C GLU A 135 8.43 -19.95 7.80
N TYR A 136 9.39 -19.23 8.39
CA TYR A 136 9.27 -18.55 9.69
C TYR A 136 8.20 -17.45 9.69
N ARG A 137 7.97 -16.77 8.56
CA ARG A 137 6.86 -15.81 8.42
C ARG A 137 5.50 -16.49 8.29
N LYS A 138 5.46 -17.74 7.82
CA LYS A 138 4.25 -18.57 7.82
C LYS A 138 3.93 -19.07 9.24
N SER A 139 4.92 -19.40 10.04
CA SER A 139 4.75 -19.93 11.40
C SER A 139 4.20 -18.94 12.45
N LYS A 140 3.74 -17.75 12.03
CA LYS A 140 3.02 -16.79 12.89
C LYS A 140 1.57 -16.54 12.44
N LYS A 141 1.12 -17.25 11.40
CA LYS A 141 -0.20 -17.08 10.78
C LYS A 141 -0.84 -18.45 10.54
N TYR A 142 -2.00 -18.68 11.14
CA TYR A 142 -2.88 -19.76 10.72
C TYR A 142 -3.79 -19.30 9.58
N ILE A 143 -3.96 -20.13 8.56
CA ILE A 143 -4.92 -19.92 7.49
C ILE A 143 -5.89 -21.09 7.51
N PHE A 144 -7.15 -20.81 7.78
CA PHE A 144 -8.23 -21.78 7.65
C PHE A 144 -8.77 -21.73 6.24
N TYR A 145 -8.71 -22.87 5.56
CA TYR A 145 -9.38 -23.11 4.28
C TYR A 145 -10.53 -24.07 4.54
N LYS A 146 -11.75 -23.63 4.27
CA LYS A 146 -12.88 -24.56 4.12
C LYS A 146 -12.85 -25.06 2.67
N ASP A 147 -12.08 -26.12 2.42
CA ASP A 147 -12.04 -26.88 1.16
C ASP A 147 -12.59 -28.28 1.47
N ASP A 148 -13.92 -28.44 1.47
CA ASP A 148 -14.68 -29.71 1.55
C ASP A 148 -14.43 -30.70 2.72
N THR A 149 -13.37 -30.57 3.52
CA THR A 149 -13.27 -31.31 4.77
C THR A 149 -14.07 -30.58 5.83
N GLN A 150 -15.01 -31.32 6.41
CA GLN A 150 -15.80 -30.99 7.58
C GLN A 150 -14.91 -30.93 8.83
N ASP A 151 -13.76 -30.25 8.74
CA ASP A 151 -12.89 -29.99 9.88
C ASP A 151 -13.62 -28.96 10.74
N ASP A 152 -14.37 -29.50 11.69
CA ASP A 152 -14.98 -28.73 12.74
C ASP A 152 -13.85 -27.95 13.42
N LEU A 153 -13.93 -26.61 13.34
CA LEU A 153 -12.96 -25.70 13.96
C LEU A 153 -12.78 -25.99 15.45
N ASP A 154 -13.71 -26.75 16.03
CA ASP A 154 -13.66 -27.30 17.37
C ASP A 154 -12.48 -28.22 17.66
N TYR A 155 -11.89 -28.86 16.66
CA TYR A 155 -10.74 -29.76 16.84
C TYR A 155 -9.39 -29.14 16.50
N ILE A 156 -9.37 -27.88 16.07
CA ILE A 156 -8.12 -27.24 15.67
C ILE A 156 -7.35 -26.79 16.91
N GLU A 157 -6.12 -27.29 17.02
CA GLU A 157 -5.13 -26.85 18.00
C GLU A 157 -4.48 -25.54 17.54
N ILE A 158 -4.53 -24.52 18.39
CA ILE A 158 -3.91 -23.22 18.13
C ILE A 158 -2.57 -23.18 18.84
N GLU A 159 -1.49 -23.33 18.08
CA GLU A 159 -0.12 -23.22 18.58
C GLU A 159 0.20 -21.85 19.23
N ASP A 160 0.95 -21.87 20.34
CA ASP A 160 1.24 -20.69 21.17
C ASP A 160 2.03 -19.59 20.43
N GLN A 161 2.87 -19.93 19.46
CA GLN A 161 3.65 -18.95 18.69
C GLN A 161 2.80 -18.06 17.77
N MET A 162 1.52 -18.41 17.58
CA MET A 162 0.69 -17.78 16.57
C MET A 162 0.12 -16.47 17.09
N LYS A 163 0.13 -15.46 16.22
CA LYS A 163 -0.43 -14.13 16.52
C LYS A 163 -1.65 -13.80 15.69
N LYS A 164 -1.85 -14.53 14.59
CA LYS A 164 -2.86 -14.18 13.60
C LYS A 164 -3.57 -15.40 13.03
N ILE A 165 -4.89 -15.29 12.88
CA ILE A 165 -5.72 -16.25 12.15
C ILE A 165 -6.32 -15.55 10.93
N ILE A 166 -6.34 -16.26 9.81
CA ILE A 166 -6.98 -15.86 8.56
C ILE A 166 -8.06 -16.90 8.25
N PHE A 167 -9.32 -16.46 8.18
CA PHE A 167 -10.44 -17.27 7.75
C PHE A 167 -10.66 -17.06 6.25
N GLN A 168 -10.58 -18.13 5.48
CA GLN A 168 -10.81 -18.11 4.04
C GLN A 168 -11.71 -19.30 3.63
N SER A 169 -12.69 -19.03 2.78
CA SER A 169 -13.54 -20.05 2.15
C SER A 169 -13.46 -19.86 0.64
N ARG A 170 -13.40 -20.94 -0.12
CA ARG A 170 -13.50 -20.87 -1.59
C ARG A 170 -14.93 -20.72 -2.06
N ASP A 171 -15.85 -21.30 -1.30
CA ASP A 171 -17.28 -21.24 -1.56
C ASP A 171 -17.95 -20.17 -0.70
N ASP A 172 -19.11 -19.66 -1.14
CA ASP A 172 -19.96 -18.73 -0.39
C ASP A 172 -20.61 -19.37 0.87
N GLU A 173 -20.08 -20.50 1.32
CA GLU A 173 -20.54 -21.18 2.51
C GLU A 173 -20.13 -20.47 3.79
N TYR A 174 -21.00 -20.64 4.80
CA TYR A 174 -20.76 -20.13 6.13
C TYR A 174 -19.69 -20.95 6.86
N LEU A 175 -18.80 -20.25 7.58
CA LEU A 175 -17.90 -20.82 8.57
C LEU A 175 -18.52 -20.67 9.96
N TYR A 176 -18.70 -21.78 10.67
CA TYR A 176 -19.35 -21.80 11.97
C TYR A 176 -18.33 -21.64 13.09
N LEU A 177 -18.44 -20.58 13.88
CA LEU A 177 -17.59 -20.36 15.05
C LEU A 177 -18.37 -20.70 16.32
N SER A 178 -17.96 -21.76 17.02
CA SER A 178 -18.61 -22.23 18.25
C SER A 178 -18.05 -21.53 19.50
N GLN A 179 -18.72 -21.72 20.64
CA GLN A 179 -18.19 -21.33 21.95
C GLN A 179 -16.86 -22.01 22.28
N SER A 180 -16.69 -23.28 21.89
CA SER A 180 -15.45 -24.05 22.10
C SER A 180 -14.26 -23.39 21.38
N PHE A 181 -14.47 -22.94 20.14
CA PHE A 181 -13.47 -22.16 19.40
C PHE A 181 -13.15 -20.82 20.08
N ARG A 182 -14.16 -20.09 20.54
CA ARG A 182 -13.96 -18.84 21.29
C ARG A 182 -13.09 -19.05 22.52
N ASP A 183 -13.33 -20.10 23.30
CA ASP A 183 -12.61 -20.35 24.54
C ASP A 183 -11.16 -20.78 24.29
N ARG A 184 -10.88 -21.50 23.19
CA ARG A 184 -9.50 -21.76 22.74
C ARG A 184 -8.82 -20.47 22.30
N LEU A 185 -9.51 -19.64 21.52
CA LEU A 185 -8.98 -18.37 21.08
C LEU A 185 -8.63 -17.47 22.27
N ALA A 186 -9.44 -17.49 23.34
CA ALA A 186 -9.21 -16.73 24.57
C ALA A 186 -7.95 -17.15 25.34
N ARG A 187 -7.55 -18.43 25.24
CA ARG A 187 -6.33 -18.96 25.85
C ARG A 187 -5.10 -18.83 24.95
N SER A 188 -5.29 -18.46 23.69
CA SER A 188 -4.21 -18.36 22.71
C SER A 188 -3.52 -16.99 22.73
N ASN A 189 -2.36 -16.93 22.07
CA ASN A 189 -1.61 -15.69 21.85
C ASN A 189 -2.09 -14.89 20.63
N ILE A 190 -3.18 -15.30 19.97
CA ILE A 190 -3.74 -14.62 18.80
C ILE A 190 -4.25 -13.24 19.22
N ASP A 191 -3.87 -12.21 18.47
CA ASP A 191 -4.36 -10.84 18.66
C ASP A 191 -5.00 -10.26 17.39
N THR A 192 -4.86 -10.96 16.25
CA THR A 192 -5.27 -10.47 14.94
C THR A 192 -6.13 -11.49 14.20
N LEU A 193 -7.29 -11.07 13.72
CA LEU A 193 -8.18 -11.87 12.87
C LEU A 193 -8.37 -11.23 11.50
N GLU A 194 -8.22 -12.00 10.42
CA GLU A 194 -8.63 -11.60 9.06
C GLU A 194 -9.74 -12.52 8.57
N ILE A 195 -10.83 -11.95 8.10
CA ILE A 195 -12.06 -12.66 7.76
C ILE A 195 -12.35 -12.43 6.28
N HIS A 196 -12.13 -13.45 5.45
CA HIS A 196 -12.37 -13.42 4.00
C HIS A 196 -13.61 -14.19 3.57
N CYS A 197 -14.40 -14.69 4.53
CA CYS A 197 -15.61 -15.46 4.29
C CYS A 197 -16.72 -15.07 5.27
N VAL A 198 -17.92 -15.58 5.04
CA VAL A 198 -19.07 -15.32 5.91
C VAL A 198 -18.97 -16.17 7.18
N LEU A 199 -19.00 -15.52 8.35
CA LEU A 199 -18.98 -16.22 9.64
C LEU A 199 -20.38 -16.34 10.22
N LYS A 200 -20.73 -17.52 10.70
CA LYS A 200 -21.86 -17.78 11.59
C LYS A 200 -21.33 -17.94 13.01
N ILE A 201 -21.38 -16.85 13.76
CA ILE A 201 -20.88 -16.76 15.13
C ILE A 201 -21.98 -17.29 16.08
N LYS A 202 -21.68 -18.33 16.85
CA LYS A 202 -22.57 -18.94 17.86
C LYS A 202 -22.20 -18.55 19.29
N PHE A 203 -21.63 -17.36 19.46
CA PHE A 203 -21.27 -16.77 20.73
C PHE A 203 -21.44 -15.26 20.67
N ASP A 204 -21.55 -14.63 21.84
CA ASP A 204 -21.93 -13.21 21.90
C ASP A 204 -20.80 -12.27 21.52
N GLN A 205 -19.55 -12.62 21.84
CA GLN A 205 -18.40 -11.72 21.66
C GLN A 205 -17.07 -12.46 21.45
N PHE A 206 -16.18 -11.97 20.60
CA PHE A 206 -14.80 -12.44 20.55
C PHE A 206 -14.04 -12.13 21.86
N PRO A 207 -13.00 -12.91 22.21
CA PRO A 207 -12.26 -12.71 23.44
C PRO A 207 -11.33 -11.49 23.39
N SER A 208 -10.99 -10.94 24.57
CA SER A 208 -10.31 -9.64 24.73
C SER A 208 -8.80 -9.65 24.42
N ASN A 209 -8.23 -10.80 24.10
CA ASN A 209 -6.90 -10.89 23.51
C ASN A 209 -6.87 -10.37 22.06
N ILE A 210 -8.01 -10.37 21.36
CA ILE A 210 -8.12 -9.86 19.99
C ILE A 210 -8.10 -8.32 19.99
N LYS A 211 -7.08 -7.76 19.34
CA LYS A 211 -6.84 -6.32 19.21
C LYS A 211 -7.07 -5.79 17.81
N LYS A 212 -6.93 -6.64 16.78
CA LYS A 212 -7.03 -6.22 15.38
C LYS A 212 -7.95 -7.16 14.61
N MET A 213 -8.83 -6.57 13.81
CA MET A 213 -9.74 -7.32 12.96
C MET A 213 -9.87 -6.68 11.58
N SER A 214 -9.75 -7.49 10.53
CA SER A 214 -10.02 -7.05 9.17
C SER A 214 -11.07 -7.96 8.54
N ILE A 215 -12.16 -7.36 8.07
CA ILE A 215 -13.31 -8.05 7.52
C ILE A 215 -13.42 -7.69 6.05
N PHE A 216 -13.18 -8.68 5.19
CA PHE A 216 -13.24 -8.53 3.76
C PHE A 216 -14.66 -8.73 3.28
N ARG A 217 -15.21 -9.94 3.39
CA ARG A 217 -16.57 -10.25 2.93
C ARG A 217 -17.39 -10.74 4.11
N HIS A 218 -18.32 -9.92 4.57
CA HIS A 218 -19.23 -10.36 5.62
C HIS A 218 -20.57 -9.66 5.49
N TYR A 219 -21.62 -10.46 5.26
CA TYR A 219 -23.00 -10.00 5.12
C TYR A 219 -23.76 -9.99 6.46
N CYS A 220 -23.10 -10.48 7.53
CA CYS A 220 -23.73 -10.85 8.78
C CYS A 220 -23.56 -9.74 9.83
N SER A 221 -24.64 -8.96 9.92
CA SER A 221 -24.98 -8.02 10.99
C SER A 221 -24.39 -6.61 10.94
N THR A 222 -25.26 -5.65 11.21
CA THR A 222 -24.99 -4.22 11.37
C THR A 222 -24.73 -3.84 12.83
N ASP A 223 -24.87 -4.80 13.77
CA ASP A 223 -24.92 -4.53 15.20
C ASP A 223 -23.59 -4.72 15.95
N PHE A 224 -22.52 -5.19 15.30
CA PHE A 224 -21.13 -5.30 15.80
C PHE A 224 -20.92 -5.77 17.26
N LYS A 225 -21.95 -6.31 17.94
CA LYS A 225 -21.91 -6.74 19.35
C LYS A 225 -20.89 -7.85 19.58
N TRP A 226 -20.61 -8.60 18.53
CA TRP A 226 -19.65 -9.67 18.51
C TRP A 226 -18.18 -9.19 18.50
N LEU A 227 -17.91 -7.92 18.25
CA LEU A 227 -16.56 -7.37 18.35
C LEU A 227 -16.05 -7.40 19.80
N PRO A 228 -14.76 -7.70 20.02
CA PRO A 228 -14.17 -7.74 21.36
C PRO A 228 -14.07 -6.32 21.94
N GLU A 229 -14.38 -6.12 23.22
CA GLU A 229 -14.34 -4.78 23.87
C GLU A 229 -12.96 -4.12 23.83
N SER A 230 -11.92 -4.93 23.66
CA SER A 230 -10.53 -4.51 23.60
C SER A 230 -10.01 -4.21 22.20
N LEU A 231 -10.89 -4.16 21.19
CA LEU A 231 -10.49 -3.98 19.80
C LEU A 231 -9.88 -2.58 19.59
N GLU A 232 -8.66 -2.54 19.08
CA GLU A 232 -7.92 -1.29 18.81
C GLU A 232 -7.95 -0.91 17.33
N SER A 233 -8.09 -1.90 16.43
CA SER A 233 -8.09 -1.68 14.97
C SER A 233 -9.16 -2.52 14.27
N LEU A 234 -9.98 -1.85 13.46
CA LEU A 234 -11.02 -2.46 12.65
C LEU A 234 -10.93 -1.98 11.19
N THR A 235 -10.87 -2.94 10.26
CA THR A 235 -10.89 -2.67 8.82
C THR A 235 -12.08 -3.38 8.17
N LEU A 236 -12.88 -2.66 7.38
CA LEU A 236 -14.11 -3.12 6.73
C LEU A 236 -14.02 -2.92 5.20
N LEU A 237 -13.68 -3.97 4.44
CA LEU A 237 -13.32 -3.83 3.01
C LEU A 237 -14.47 -4.11 2.02
N TYR A 238 -15.49 -4.87 2.37
CA TYR A 238 -16.69 -5.02 1.53
C TYR A 238 -17.94 -5.06 2.42
N HIS A 239 -18.16 -3.97 3.17
CA HIS A 239 -19.34 -3.79 4.00
C HIS A 239 -20.42 -3.00 3.25
N TYR A 240 -21.61 -3.59 3.11
CA TYR A 240 -22.68 -3.05 2.28
C TYR A 240 -23.90 -2.55 3.07
N LYS A 241 -23.77 -2.38 4.40
CA LYS A 241 -24.88 -1.96 5.24
C LYS A 241 -24.51 -0.73 6.07
N THR A 242 -25.54 0.02 6.47
CA THR A 242 -25.41 1.13 7.41
C THR A 242 -25.08 0.59 8.80
N ILE A 243 -24.15 1.24 9.47
CA ILE A 243 -23.74 0.90 10.84
C ILE A 243 -24.78 1.47 11.79
N VAL A 244 -25.37 0.62 12.63
CA VAL A 244 -26.44 1.02 13.56
C VAL A 244 -26.04 0.90 15.03
N SER A 245 -24.85 0.36 15.30
CA SER A 245 -24.31 0.13 16.62
C SER A 245 -23.06 0.99 16.85
N PRO A 246 -22.83 1.47 18.08
CA PRO A 246 -21.60 2.19 18.41
C PRO A 246 -20.40 1.24 18.38
N PHE A 247 -19.24 1.75 17.99
CA PHE A 247 -17.98 1.02 18.09
C PHE A 247 -17.50 0.93 19.54
N THR A 248 -16.57 0.02 19.81
CA THR A 248 -15.92 -0.10 21.12
C THR A 248 -15.12 1.18 21.43
N SER A 249 -15.15 1.62 22.69
CA SER A 249 -14.48 2.86 23.13
C SER A 249 -12.96 2.80 23.03
N THR A 250 -12.39 1.60 22.93
CA THR A 250 -10.95 1.29 22.80
C THR A 250 -10.43 1.43 21.36
N LEU A 251 -11.31 1.56 20.37
CA LEU A 251 -10.95 1.54 18.96
C LEU A 251 -10.20 2.83 18.56
N ARG A 252 -8.97 2.67 18.06
CA ARG A 252 -8.09 3.78 17.62
C ARG A 252 -7.95 3.87 16.11
N HIS A 253 -8.10 2.76 15.39
CA HIS A 253 -8.05 2.71 13.92
C HIS A 253 -9.34 2.14 13.36
N LEU A 254 -10.01 2.92 12.51
CA LEU A 254 -11.20 2.51 11.79
C LEU A 254 -11.04 2.81 10.30
N GLU A 255 -11.14 1.78 9.47
CA GLU A 255 -10.93 1.89 8.04
C GLU A 255 -12.06 1.20 7.28
N PHE A 256 -12.57 1.90 6.27
CA PHE A 256 -13.57 1.43 5.34
C PHE A 256 -12.98 1.34 3.94
N SER A 257 -13.55 0.41 3.16
CA SER A 257 -13.24 0.25 1.76
C SER A 257 -13.44 1.52 0.94
N GLU A 258 -12.69 1.63 -0.16
CA GLU A 258 -12.94 2.62 -1.20
C GLU A 258 -14.30 2.41 -1.90
N THR A 259 -14.90 1.22 -1.79
CA THR A 259 -16.25 0.93 -2.31
C THR A 259 -17.36 1.19 -1.29
N PHE A 260 -17.02 1.56 -0.05
CA PHE A 260 -18.02 1.83 1.00
C PHE A 260 -18.70 3.17 0.75
N ALA A 261 -19.91 3.13 0.17
CA ALA A 261 -20.71 4.31 -0.18
C ALA A 261 -21.91 4.55 0.77
N HIS A 262 -21.87 4.00 1.99
CA HIS A 262 -22.99 4.05 2.94
C HIS A 262 -22.85 5.19 3.95
N GLN A 263 -23.93 5.41 4.71
CA GLN A 263 -23.96 6.43 5.74
C GLN A 263 -23.21 5.99 7.00
N ILE A 264 -22.50 6.93 7.62
CA ILE A 264 -21.84 6.78 8.92
C ILE A 264 -22.40 7.86 9.83
N ASN A 265 -23.00 7.46 10.94
CA ASN A 265 -23.41 8.41 11.96
C ASN A 265 -22.20 8.82 12.82
N ILE A 266 -21.89 10.12 12.86
CA ILE A 266 -20.73 10.66 13.59
C ILE A 266 -20.79 10.28 15.08
N SER A 267 -21.99 10.24 15.66
CA SER A 267 -22.19 9.85 17.07
C SER A 267 -21.83 8.39 17.40
N LEU A 268 -21.68 7.54 16.39
CA LEU A 268 -21.26 6.15 16.59
C LEU A 268 -19.73 5.99 16.57
N LEU A 269 -18.99 7.03 16.16
CA LEU A 269 -17.53 6.99 16.14
C LEU A 269 -16.97 7.00 17.57
N PRO A 270 -15.92 6.22 17.85
CA PRO A 270 -15.34 6.15 19.17
C PRO A 270 -14.58 7.45 19.50
N PRO A 271 -14.62 7.91 20.76
CA PRO A 271 -14.06 9.21 21.15
C PRO A 271 -12.52 9.27 21.12
N LEU A 272 -11.85 8.11 21.18
CA LEU A 272 -10.38 7.98 21.15
C LEU A 272 -9.84 7.60 19.76
N LEU A 273 -10.65 7.76 18.71
CA LEU A 273 -10.26 7.39 17.35
C LEU A 273 -9.11 8.26 16.85
N GLU A 274 -7.99 7.64 16.46
CA GLU A 274 -6.79 8.31 15.97
C GLU A 274 -6.71 8.27 14.44
N VAL A 275 -7.23 7.22 13.82
CA VAL A 275 -7.20 7.01 12.38
C VAL A 275 -8.60 6.69 11.87
N LEU A 276 -9.07 7.49 10.90
CA LEU A 276 -10.32 7.24 10.19
C LEU A 276 -10.09 7.30 8.68
N ILE A 277 -10.46 6.22 7.97
CA ILE A 277 -10.37 6.14 6.51
C ILE A 277 -11.75 5.77 5.95
N CYS A 278 -12.40 6.69 5.23
CA CYS A 278 -13.75 6.52 4.71
C CYS A 278 -14.06 7.44 3.51
N PHE A 279 -13.43 7.20 2.35
CA PHE A 279 -13.52 8.10 1.19
C PHE A 279 -14.93 8.34 0.65
N LYS A 280 -15.71 7.28 0.43
CA LYS A 280 -17.03 7.37 -0.20
C LYS A 280 -18.19 7.36 0.80
N ALA A 281 -17.88 7.30 2.10
CA ALA A 281 -18.89 7.33 3.14
C ALA A 281 -19.61 8.67 3.16
N THR A 282 -20.89 8.64 3.56
CA THR A 282 -21.65 9.85 3.84
C THR A 282 -21.86 10.01 5.34
N PHE A 283 -21.23 11.01 5.96
CA PHE A 283 -21.53 11.36 7.34
C PHE A 283 -22.94 11.90 7.49
N ILE A 284 -23.63 11.38 8.51
CA ILE A 284 -24.90 11.88 9.01
C ILE A 284 -24.74 12.26 10.48
N ALA A 285 -25.44 13.31 10.90
CA ALA A 285 -25.53 13.68 12.30
C ALA A 285 -26.94 13.35 12.81
N THR A 286 -27.04 12.78 14.01
CA THR A 286 -28.34 12.73 14.68
C THR A 286 -28.71 14.14 15.14
N PRO A 287 -29.97 14.59 14.96
CA PRO A 287 -30.40 15.88 15.49
C PRO A 287 -30.19 15.87 17.01
N SER A 288 -29.26 16.68 17.50
CA SER A 288 -29.12 16.89 18.93
C SER A 288 -30.29 17.76 19.40
N THR A 289 -30.90 17.41 20.52
CA THR A 289 -31.99 18.19 21.13
C THR A 289 -31.54 19.58 21.59
N ASP A 290 -30.23 19.82 21.62
CA ASP A 290 -29.56 21.03 22.12
C ASP A 290 -28.94 21.89 20.99
N GLY A 291 -29.15 21.53 19.72
CA GLY A 291 -28.61 22.27 18.58
C GLY A 291 -27.07 22.25 18.45
N SER A 292 -26.38 21.49 19.29
CA SER A 292 -24.93 21.26 19.22
C SER A 292 -24.58 20.49 17.94
N LYS A 293 -23.63 21.04 17.15
CA LYS A 293 -23.09 20.36 15.98
C LYS A 293 -22.26 19.16 16.44
N GLN A 294 -22.50 17.99 15.83
CA GLN A 294 -21.64 16.83 16.02
C GLN A 294 -20.37 17.02 15.20
N ASP A 295 -19.25 17.15 15.91
CA ASP A 295 -17.91 17.21 15.33
C ASP A 295 -17.28 15.82 15.30
N LEU A 296 -16.28 15.66 14.42
CA LEU A 296 -15.45 14.45 14.39
C LEU A 296 -14.61 14.34 15.68
N PRO A 297 -14.20 13.12 16.09
CA PRO A 297 -13.36 12.94 17.27
C PRO A 297 -12.07 13.77 17.21
N SER A 298 -11.82 14.59 18.23
CA SER A 298 -10.68 15.52 18.27
C SER A 298 -9.32 14.82 18.40
N SER A 299 -9.32 13.53 18.77
CA SER A 299 -8.14 12.66 18.82
C SER A 299 -7.59 12.26 17.44
N LEU A 300 -8.31 12.55 16.34
CA LEU A 300 -7.91 12.15 15.00
C LEU A 300 -6.56 12.77 14.59
N THR A 301 -5.60 11.90 14.28
CA THR A 301 -4.27 12.26 13.78
C THR A 301 -4.11 11.98 12.29
N ARG A 302 -4.85 10.98 11.78
CA ARG A 302 -4.94 10.66 10.35
C ARG A 302 -6.39 10.57 9.90
N LEU A 303 -6.70 11.26 8.81
CA LEU A 303 -8.04 11.27 8.24
C LEU A 303 -7.99 11.10 6.72
N SER A 304 -8.89 10.28 6.19
CA SER A 304 -9.08 10.10 4.76
C SER A 304 -10.56 10.16 4.41
N VAL A 305 -11.00 11.25 3.77
CA VAL A 305 -12.42 11.58 3.58
C VAL A 305 -12.67 12.29 2.25
N HIS A 306 -13.95 12.42 1.87
CA HIS A 306 -14.35 13.29 0.76
C HIS A 306 -14.21 14.78 1.12
N ALA A 307 -13.82 15.61 0.16
CA ALA A 307 -13.61 17.05 0.33
C ALA A 307 -14.87 17.84 0.72
N LYS A 308 -16.07 17.28 0.47
CA LYS A 308 -17.34 17.87 0.95
C LYS A 308 -17.41 18.03 2.48
N TYR A 309 -16.52 17.35 3.21
CA TYR A 309 -16.42 17.40 4.68
C TYR A 309 -15.36 18.36 5.22
N LEU A 310 -14.76 19.21 4.37
CA LEU A 310 -13.85 20.29 4.81
C LEU A 310 -14.37 21.11 6.01
N PRO A 311 -15.67 21.49 6.10
CA PRO A 311 -16.18 22.24 7.25
C PRO A 311 -16.03 21.52 8.59
N LEU A 312 -15.96 20.19 8.61
CA LEU A 312 -15.79 19.37 9.82
C LEU A 312 -14.33 19.29 10.28
N LEU A 313 -13.37 19.71 9.45
CA LEU A 313 -11.95 19.53 9.73
C LEU A 313 -11.37 20.65 10.60
N ARG A 314 -11.99 21.83 10.60
CA ARG A 314 -11.46 23.08 11.16
C ARG A 314 -11.03 22.97 12.63
N ASN A 315 -11.69 22.10 13.40
CA ASN A 315 -11.46 21.94 14.84
C ASN A 315 -10.53 20.76 15.20
N LEU A 316 -9.95 20.07 14.21
CA LEU A 316 -9.11 18.89 14.44
C LEU A 316 -7.64 19.28 14.71
N GLY A 317 -7.37 19.77 15.93
CA GLY A 317 -6.03 20.25 16.33
C GLY A 317 -4.95 19.16 16.44
N ALA A 318 -5.33 17.87 16.45
CA ALA A 318 -4.39 16.75 16.44
C ALA A 318 -4.05 16.25 15.02
N LEU A 319 -4.73 16.74 13.99
CA LEU A 319 -4.67 16.18 12.65
C LEU A 319 -3.32 16.50 11.99
N ARG A 320 -2.58 15.46 11.59
CA ARG A 320 -1.25 15.56 10.95
C ARG A 320 -1.21 15.00 9.53
N ASP A 321 -2.07 14.04 9.22
CA ASP A 321 -2.10 13.31 7.95
C ASP A 321 -3.50 13.35 7.37
N LEU A 322 -3.67 14.04 6.24
CA LEU A 322 -4.96 14.25 5.60
C LEU A 322 -4.91 13.81 4.14
N LYS A 323 -5.84 12.93 3.75
CA LYS A 323 -6.10 12.59 2.35
C LYS A 323 -7.52 13.00 1.98
N LEU A 324 -7.65 13.83 0.96
CA LEU A 324 -8.93 14.33 0.46
C LEU A 324 -9.22 13.76 -0.92
N LEU A 325 -10.39 13.14 -1.04
CA LEU A 325 -10.96 12.75 -2.33
C LEU A 325 -11.93 13.81 -2.81
N PHE A 326 -11.81 14.22 -4.07
CA PHE A 326 -12.73 15.13 -4.73
C PHE A 326 -13.56 14.37 -5.75
N THR A 327 -14.76 14.86 -6.05
CA THR A 327 -15.52 14.36 -7.19
C THR A 327 -14.82 14.79 -8.47
N TYR A 328 -14.48 13.82 -9.32
CA TYR A 328 -13.89 14.09 -10.62
C TYR A 328 -14.78 15.05 -11.43
N ASN A 329 -14.16 16.07 -12.04
CA ASN A 329 -14.78 17.14 -12.82
C ASN A 329 -15.69 18.14 -12.08
N GLU A 330 -15.80 18.07 -10.74
CA GLU A 330 -16.39 19.18 -10.00
C GLU A 330 -15.33 20.26 -9.76
N GLU A 331 -15.64 21.51 -10.11
CA GLU A 331 -14.75 22.63 -9.79
C GLU A 331 -14.75 22.86 -8.28
N ASN A 332 -13.60 22.64 -7.67
CA ASN A 332 -13.44 22.78 -6.23
C ASN A 332 -12.63 24.04 -5.90
N GLN A 333 -13.17 24.88 -5.02
CA GLN A 333 -12.48 26.06 -4.49
C GLN A 333 -12.09 25.80 -3.04
N LEU A 334 -10.83 25.43 -2.82
CA LEU A 334 -10.24 25.43 -1.47
C LEU A 334 -9.94 26.87 -1.05
N ARG A 335 -10.42 27.28 0.12
CA ARG A 335 -10.18 28.62 0.67
C ARG A 335 -9.22 28.55 1.85
N HIS A 336 -8.58 29.68 2.11
CA HIS A 336 -7.77 29.86 3.32
C HIS A 336 -8.59 29.51 4.57
N GLY A 337 -8.03 28.66 5.44
CA GLY A 337 -8.67 28.20 6.68
C GLY A 337 -9.59 26.98 6.56
N ASP A 338 -9.77 26.40 5.36
CA ASP A 338 -10.52 25.14 5.22
C ASP A 338 -9.72 23.92 5.71
N LEU A 339 -8.40 24.03 5.72
CA LEU A 339 -7.48 22.98 6.14
C LEU A 339 -6.84 23.35 7.50
N PRO A 340 -6.78 22.42 8.47
CA PRO A 340 -6.04 22.63 9.71
C PRO A 340 -4.56 22.94 9.48
N SER A 341 -4.05 23.97 10.14
CA SER A 341 -2.63 24.39 10.06
C SER A 341 -1.65 23.36 10.63
N THR A 342 -2.15 22.36 11.36
CA THR A 342 -1.39 21.29 12.01
C THR A 342 -0.94 20.19 11.04
N ILE A 343 -1.46 20.18 9.81
CA ILE A 343 -1.22 19.13 8.81
C ILE A 343 0.25 19.15 8.37
N THR A 344 0.86 17.96 8.37
CA THR A 344 2.24 17.70 7.92
C THR A 344 2.29 16.90 6.63
N LYS A 345 1.24 16.10 6.36
CA LYS A 345 1.06 15.28 5.17
C LYS A 345 -0.30 15.57 4.57
N LEU A 346 -0.32 16.04 3.33
CA LEU A 346 -1.54 16.34 2.61
C LEU A 346 -1.53 15.65 1.26
N LYS A 347 -2.62 14.94 0.98
CA LYS A 347 -2.81 14.23 -0.29
C LYS A 347 -4.15 14.60 -0.90
N PHE A 348 -4.10 15.21 -2.08
CA PHE A 348 -5.26 15.49 -2.89
C PHE A 348 -5.43 14.40 -3.95
N VAL A 349 -6.63 13.87 -4.09
CA VAL A 349 -6.98 12.86 -5.08
C VAL A 349 -8.12 13.38 -5.92
N GLU A 350 -7.93 13.39 -7.24
CA GLU A 350 -8.94 13.79 -8.24
C GLU A 350 -9.40 15.26 -8.11
N ILE A 351 -8.58 16.13 -7.50
CA ILE A 351 -8.92 17.56 -7.42
C ILE A 351 -8.89 18.20 -8.81
N THR A 352 -9.96 18.94 -9.13
CA THR A 352 -10.09 19.69 -10.37
C THR A 352 -10.37 21.16 -10.07
N GLY A 353 -9.70 22.06 -10.79
CA GLY A 353 -9.93 23.50 -10.71
C GLY A 353 -8.67 24.31 -10.45
N GLN A 354 -8.86 25.48 -9.84
CA GLN A 354 -7.76 26.41 -9.55
C GLN A 354 -7.34 26.35 -8.09
N LEU A 355 -6.04 26.21 -7.85
CA LEU A 355 -5.45 26.24 -6.51
C LEU A 355 -4.69 27.55 -6.29
N TRP A 356 -5.11 28.32 -5.30
CA TRP A 356 -4.56 29.63 -4.96
C TRP A 356 -3.53 29.52 -3.83
N SER A 357 -2.58 30.46 -3.76
CA SER A 357 -1.53 30.49 -2.71
C SER A 357 -2.09 30.40 -1.31
N ASP A 358 -3.17 31.12 -1.05
CA ASP A 358 -3.70 31.28 0.30
C ASP A 358 -4.40 30.00 0.79
N ALA A 359 -4.80 29.13 -0.14
CA ALA A 359 -5.42 27.84 0.17
C ALA A 359 -4.43 26.84 0.79
N LEU A 360 -3.13 27.00 0.53
CA LEU A 360 -2.06 26.15 1.04
C LEU A 360 -1.20 26.84 2.11
N ALA A 361 -1.75 27.83 2.84
CA ALA A 361 -1.07 28.44 3.98
C ALA A 361 -0.97 27.47 5.18
N LEU A 362 -0.13 26.43 5.04
CA LEU A 362 0.06 25.32 5.96
C LEU A 362 1.51 25.33 6.48
N PRO A 363 1.80 25.98 7.62
CA PRO A 363 3.17 26.24 8.05
C PRO A 363 3.95 24.97 8.44
N GLU A 364 3.25 23.89 8.79
CA GLU A 364 3.85 22.63 9.23
C GLU A 364 3.93 21.55 8.13
N ILE A 365 3.54 21.88 6.90
CA ILE A 365 3.49 20.92 5.80
C ILE A 365 4.89 20.46 5.40
N ARG A 366 5.07 19.13 5.31
CA ARG A 366 6.32 18.48 4.89
C ARG A 366 6.15 17.65 3.64
N HIS A 367 4.96 17.06 3.45
CA HIS A 367 4.69 16.23 2.27
C HIS A 367 3.37 16.63 1.63
N LEU A 368 3.42 16.98 0.35
CA LEU A 368 2.27 17.32 -0.47
C LEU A 368 2.23 16.41 -1.70
N GLU A 369 1.09 15.75 -1.91
CA GLU A 369 0.90 14.83 -3.03
C GLU A 369 -0.41 15.12 -3.76
N PHE A 370 -0.35 15.17 -5.09
CA PHE A 370 -1.49 15.27 -5.99
C PHE A 370 -1.59 13.99 -6.82
N ILE A 371 -2.77 13.37 -6.83
CA ILE A 371 -3.07 12.16 -7.61
C ILE A 371 -4.21 12.42 -8.58
N ASN A 372 -4.03 12.04 -9.84
CA ASN A 372 -5.07 12.05 -10.88
C ASN A 372 -5.82 13.40 -10.96
N SER A 373 -5.10 14.50 -10.78
CA SER A 373 -5.67 15.83 -10.58
C SER A 373 -5.60 16.67 -11.87
N ASN A 374 -6.54 17.58 -12.08
CA ASN A 374 -6.55 18.51 -13.20
C ASN A 374 -6.55 19.95 -12.68
N LEU A 375 -5.36 20.52 -12.56
CA LEU A 375 -5.15 21.75 -11.79
C LEU A 375 -4.64 22.90 -12.65
N THR A 376 -5.07 24.10 -12.28
CA THR A 376 -4.36 25.34 -12.61
C THR A 376 -3.83 25.94 -11.32
N PHE A 377 -2.51 26.11 -11.25
CA PHE A 377 -1.88 26.73 -10.09
C PHE A 377 -1.89 28.25 -10.24
N GLY A 378 -2.31 28.95 -9.18
CA GLY A 378 -2.09 30.38 -9.05
C GLY A 378 -0.59 30.70 -8.96
N LYS A 379 -0.24 31.96 -9.25
CA LYS A 379 1.13 32.43 -9.06
C LYS A 379 1.56 32.23 -7.60
N ASN A 380 2.79 31.78 -7.39
CA ASN A 380 3.40 31.62 -6.07
C ASN A 380 2.63 30.66 -5.13
N VAL A 381 1.89 29.69 -5.66
CA VAL A 381 1.05 28.78 -4.86
C VAL A 381 1.83 28.00 -3.78
N PHE A 382 3.12 27.76 -4.02
CA PHE A 382 4.01 27.02 -3.11
C PHE A 382 4.97 27.92 -2.33
N SER A 383 4.88 29.25 -2.48
CA SER A 383 5.86 30.19 -1.92
C SER A 383 5.88 30.26 -0.38
N HIS A 384 4.85 29.75 0.28
CA HIS A 384 4.72 29.74 1.74
C HIS A 384 5.06 28.37 2.37
N LEU A 385 5.55 27.40 1.58
CA LEU A 385 5.81 26.03 2.02
C LEU A 385 7.28 25.81 2.38
N ASP A 386 7.83 26.64 3.27
CA ASP A 386 9.26 26.65 3.60
C ASP A 386 9.79 25.35 4.23
N ARG A 387 8.89 24.49 4.75
CA ARG A 387 9.21 23.21 5.38
C ARG A 387 8.95 21.99 4.48
N LEU A 388 8.61 22.22 3.21
CA LEU A 388 8.23 21.14 2.30
C LEU A 388 9.45 20.26 1.97
N GLU A 389 9.36 18.99 2.33
CA GLU A 389 10.38 17.97 2.08
C GLU A 389 10.06 17.15 0.81
N SER A 390 8.79 17.05 0.43
CA SER A 390 8.35 16.26 -0.71
C SER A 390 7.14 16.88 -1.40
N LEU A 391 7.23 17.05 -2.72
CA LEU A 391 6.14 17.46 -3.59
C LEU A 391 5.99 16.41 -4.71
N ILE A 392 4.85 15.72 -4.77
CA ILE A 392 4.62 14.63 -5.71
C ILE A 392 3.42 14.94 -6.59
N PHE A 393 3.60 14.82 -7.90
CA PHE A 393 2.54 14.85 -8.90
C PHE A 393 2.44 13.49 -9.58
N ASN A 394 1.33 12.79 -9.37
CA ASN A 394 1.08 11.48 -9.98
C ASN A 394 -0.19 11.55 -10.83
N GLY A 395 -0.07 11.37 -12.15
CA GLY A 395 -1.21 11.47 -13.06
C GLY A 395 -1.87 12.86 -13.10
N VAL A 396 -1.09 13.92 -12.86
CA VAL A 396 -1.62 15.29 -12.82
C VAL A 396 -1.52 15.94 -14.19
N SER A 397 -2.64 16.50 -14.67
CA SER A 397 -2.65 17.39 -15.83
C SER A 397 -2.64 18.84 -15.36
N CYS A 398 -1.71 19.63 -15.89
CA CYS A 398 -1.60 21.07 -15.61
C CYS A 398 -1.87 21.84 -16.89
N ARG A 399 -2.86 22.75 -16.89
CA ARG A 399 -3.20 23.55 -18.08
C ARG A 399 -2.26 24.73 -18.34
N HIS A 400 -1.41 25.07 -17.38
CA HIS A 400 -0.40 26.14 -17.50
C HIS A 400 0.97 25.63 -17.02
N SER A 401 2.03 26.11 -17.67
CA SER A 401 3.42 25.83 -17.28
C SER A 401 3.66 26.26 -15.84
N ILE A 402 4.12 25.32 -15.01
CA ILE A 402 4.56 25.62 -13.65
C ILE A 402 5.88 26.40 -13.78
N GLU A 403 5.85 27.71 -13.60
CA GLU A 403 7.06 28.48 -13.32
C GLU A 403 7.51 28.12 -11.90
N LEU A 404 8.30 27.06 -11.78
CA LEU A 404 9.06 26.79 -10.56
C LEU A 404 10.12 27.89 -10.46
N VAL A 405 9.83 28.92 -9.66
CA VAL A 405 10.86 29.85 -9.20
C VAL A 405 11.78 29.03 -8.29
N SER A 406 12.91 28.61 -8.84
CA SER A 406 13.96 27.88 -8.13
C SER A 406 14.49 28.75 -7.00
N ASN A 407 14.09 28.46 -5.77
CA ASN A 407 14.82 28.83 -4.57
C ASN A 407 14.89 27.61 -3.65
N VAL A 408 15.65 26.59 -4.09
CA VAL A 408 16.27 25.57 -3.23
C VAL A 408 17.68 25.36 -3.73
#